data_AF-A0A2E5MS86-F1
#
_entry.id   AF-A0A2E5MS86-F1
#
_cell.length_a   1.000
_cell.length_b   1.000
_cell.length_c   1.000
_cell.angle_alpha   90.00
_cell.angle_beta   90.00
_cell.angle_gamma   90.00
#
_symmetry.space_group_name_H-M   'P 1'
#
loop_
_entity.id
_entity.type
_entity.pdbx_description
1 polymer ?
#
loop_
_entity_poly.entity_id
_entity_poly.type
_entity_poly.pdbx_seq_one_letter_code
_entity_poly.pdbx_strand_id
1 'polypeptide(L)'
;MAKLIDNNYSQSDMFDEDILADIALRRTIQFRLKFWINICKNPVSHGNYYWNSSPEHRLIAMLAISSYMKQIPINLINENISKDLFTVSMVRLLTHISERKIQRIIKMGVDRGDIELIKDKPPQYQGTKQLLSLYEIFEKSWIDSQKDEIKSLNKKY
;
A
#
# COMPACT_ATOMS: atom_id res chain seq x y z
N MET A 1 -21.27 -7.55 14.36
CA MET A 1 -20.47 -7.03 13.23
C MET A 1 -20.55 -7.87 11.94
N ALA A 2 -21.51 -8.81 11.80
CA ALA A 2 -21.57 -9.72 10.64
C ALA A 2 -22.88 -9.66 9.83
N LYS A 3 -23.69 -8.59 9.96
CA LYS A 3 -25.02 -8.49 9.31
C LYS A 3 -25.16 -7.35 8.29
N LEU A 4 -24.07 -6.67 7.94
CA LEU A 4 -24.09 -5.50 7.03
C LEU A 4 -23.46 -5.76 5.66
N ILE A 5 -23.07 -7.01 5.37
CA ILE A 5 -22.24 -7.34 4.21
C ILE A 5 -23.08 -7.47 2.92
N ASP A 6 -24.41 -7.62 3.01
CA ASP A 6 -25.29 -7.96 1.87
C ASP A 6 -26.37 -6.91 1.51
N ASN A 7 -26.32 -5.68 2.04
CA ASN A 7 -27.39 -4.72 1.77
C ASN A 7 -27.11 -3.85 0.53
N ASN A 8 -28.01 -3.92 -0.46
CA ASN A 8 -28.16 -2.91 -1.51
C ASN A 8 -28.68 -1.61 -0.88
N TYR A 9 -27.78 -0.69 -0.57
CA TYR A 9 -28.11 0.59 0.06
C TYR A 9 -29.04 1.44 -0.83
N SER A 10 -30.05 2.04 -0.21
CA SER A 10 -31.04 2.92 -0.83
C SER A 10 -30.57 4.39 -0.82
N GLN A 11 -31.22 5.28 -1.58
CA GLN A 11 -30.85 6.71 -1.61
C GLN A 11 -31.00 7.43 -0.26
N SER A 12 -31.91 6.96 0.61
CA SER A 12 -32.08 7.52 1.97
C SER A 12 -30.91 7.17 2.90
N ASP A 13 -30.18 6.11 2.61
CA ASP A 13 -29.03 5.65 3.39
C ASP A 13 -27.78 6.53 3.15
N MET A 14 -27.79 7.39 2.12
CA MET A 14 -26.70 8.31 1.80
C MET A 14 -26.57 9.51 2.75
N PHE A 15 -27.49 9.68 3.70
CA PHE A 15 -27.44 10.74 4.71
C PHE A 15 -26.95 10.26 6.08
N ASP A 16 -26.68 8.96 6.22
CA ASP A 16 -26.11 8.38 7.43
C ASP A 16 -24.59 8.49 7.36
N GLU A 17 -23.97 9.15 8.35
CA GLU A 17 -22.52 9.41 8.37
C GLU A 17 -21.71 8.11 8.31
N ASP A 18 -22.22 7.04 8.92
CA ASP A 18 -21.58 5.72 8.93
C ASP A 18 -21.59 5.06 7.53
N ILE A 19 -22.64 5.29 6.75
CA ILE A 19 -22.80 4.73 5.39
C ILE A 19 -21.97 5.54 4.39
N LEU A 20 -21.92 6.87 4.55
CA LEU A 20 -21.01 7.73 3.81
C LEU A 20 -19.54 7.38 4.08
N ALA A 21 -19.19 7.11 5.34
CA ALA A 21 -17.85 6.67 5.73
C ALA A 21 -17.50 5.31 5.12
N ASP A 22 -18.43 4.34 5.09
CA ASP A 22 -18.20 3.03 4.46
C ASP A 22 -18.02 3.15 2.94
N ILE A 23 -18.85 3.96 2.26
CA ILE A 23 -18.71 4.21 0.81
C ILE A 23 -17.38 4.89 0.50
N ALA A 24 -16.98 5.90 1.29
CA ALA A 24 -15.70 6.57 1.15
C ALA A 24 -14.53 5.62 1.39
N LEU A 25 -14.62 4.76 2.40
CA LEU A 25 -13.64 3.72 2.70
C LEU A 25 -13.51 2.73 1.54
N ARG A 26 -14.62 2.19 1.02
CA ARG A 26 -14.63 1.27 -0.13
C ARG A 26 -14.00 1.90 -1.36
N ARG A 27 -14.35 3.15 -1.69
CA ARG A 27 -13.77 3.88 -2.81
C ARG A 27 -12.27 4.10 -2.62
N THR A 28 -11.83 4.43 -1.41
CA THR A 28 -10.42 4.62 -1.08
C THR A 28 -9.63 3.31 -1.18
N ILE A 29 -10.18 2.21 -0.66
CA ILE A 29 -9.57 0.87 -0.77
C ILE A 29 -9.51 0.43 -2.22
N GLN A 30 -10.58 0.62 -3.00
CA GLN A 30 -10.62 0.26 -4.41
C GLN A 30 -9.67 1.12 -5.24
N PHE A 31 -9.53 2.41 -4.92
CA PHE A 31 -8.54 3.30 -5.52
C PHE A 31 -7.13 2.82 -5.23
N ARG A 32 -6.79 2.56 -3.96
CA ARG A 32 -5.50 2.00 -3.54
C ARG A 32 -5.22 0.66 -4.22
N LEU A 33 -6.20 -0.24 -4.31
CA LEU A 33 -6.06 -1.53 -5.00
C LEU A 33 -5.77 -1.34 -6.49
N LYS A 34 -6.55 -0.52 -7.20
CA LYS A 34 -6.34 -0.21 -8.62
C LYS A 34 -4.99 0.45 -8.86
N PHE A 35 -4.56 1.31 -7.94
CA PHE A 35 -3.25 1.92 -7.93
C PHE A 35 -2.15 0.85 -7.82
N TRP A 36 -2.22 -0.05 -6.83
CA TRP A 36 -1.20 -1.07 -6.58
C TRP A 36 -1.08 -2.05 -7.75
N ILE A 37 -2.18 -2.31 -8.44
CA ILE A 37 -2.22 -3.11 -9.67
C ILE A 37 -1.57 -2.37 -10.85
N ASN A 38 -1.81 -1.06 -10.98
CA ASN A 38 -1.32 -0.25 -12.11
C ASN A 38 0.07 0.38 -11.92
N ILE A 39 0.69 0.24 -10.74
CA ILE A 39 2.05 0.72 -10.47
C ILE A 39 3.10 0.19 -11.47
N CYS A 40 2.76 -0.89 -12.19
CA CYS A 40 3.53 -1.51 -13.28
C CYS A 40 3.63 -0.68 -14.56
N LYS A 41 2.76 0.31 -14.79
CA LYS A 41 2.58 0.92 -16.12
C LYS A 41 3.42 2.16 -16.37
N ASN A 42 4.06 2.73 -15.34
CA ASN A 42 4.76 4.00 -15.47
C ASN A 42 6.25 3.85 -15.81
N PRO A 43 6.81 4.79 -16.59
CA PRO A 43 8.24 4.86 -16.85
C PRO A 43 9.00 5.19 -15.57
N VAL A 44 10.21 4.64 -15.54
CA VAL A 44 10.94 4.37 -14.32
C VAL A 44 11.87 5.54 -13.98
N SER A 45 11.65 6.22 -12.85
CA SER A 45 12.69 7.00 -12.18
C SER A 45 13.49 6.11 -11.21
N HIS A 46 14.76 6.43 -10.95
CA HIS A 46 15.72 5.57 -10.23
C HIS A 46 15.25 5.05 -8.86
N GLY A 47 14.33 5.76 -8.18
CA GLY A 47 13.72 5.32 -6.92
C GLY A 47 12.52 4.39 -7.10
N ASN A 48 11.64 4.73 -8.05
CA ASN A 48 10.43 3.96 -8.34
C ASN A 48 10.75 2.62 -9.02
N TYR A 49 11.89 2.50 -9.71
CA TYR A 49 12.30 1.26 -10.36
C TYR A 49 12.33 0.07 -9.40
N TYR A 50 12.99 0.27 -8.27
CA TYR A 50 13.35 -0.81 -7.38
C TYR A 50 12.09 -1.43 -6.78
N TRP A 51 11.21 -0.59 -6.24
CA TRP A 51 9.94 -1.05 -5.66
C TRP A 51 8.94 -1.56 -6.70
N ASN A 52 9.07 -1.16 -7.97
CA ASN A 52 8.23 -1.65 -9.07
C ASN A 52 8.79 -2.88 -9.80
N SER A 53 9.99 -3.35 -9.44
CA SER A 53 10.70 -4.41 -10.17
C SER A 53 10.01 -5.77 -10.12
N SER A 54 9.34 -6.12 -9.02
CA SER A 54 8.61 -7.39 -8.90
C SER A 54 7.45 -7.31 -7.91
N PRO A 55 6.48 -8.26 -7.94
CA PRO A 55 5.38 -8.31 -6.99
C PRO A 55 5.83 -8.33 -5.52
N GLU A 56 6.95 -9.01 -5.24
CA GLU A 56 7.52 -9.09 -3.90
C GLU A 56 8.07 -7.76 -3.41
N HIS A 57 8.76 -7.00 -4.28
CA HIS A 57 9.23 -5.66 -3.94
C HIS A 57 8.04 -4.77 -3.59
N ARG A 58 6.96 -4.84 -4.37
CA ARG A 58 5.74 -4.05 -4.13
C ARG A 58 5.06 -4.43 -2.84
N LEU A 59 4.97 -5.71 -2.54
CA LEU A 59 4.37 -6.17 -1.28
C LEU A 59 5.16 -5.68 -0.07
N ILE A 60 6.50 -5.75 -0.14
CA ILE A 60 7.36 -5.25 0.94
C ILE A 60 7.20 -3.72 1.08
N ALA A 61 7.16 -2.99 -0.04
CA ALA A 61 6.88 -1.56 -0.02
C ALA A 61 5.49 -1.24 0.56
N MET A 62 4.46 -2.01 0.21
CA MET A 62 3.10 -1.90 0.78
C MET A 62 3.11 -2.08 2.29
N LEU A 63 3.78 -3.12 2.79
CA LEU A 63 3.90 -3.37 4.23
C LEU A 63 4.69 -2.25 4.92
N ALA A 64 5.76 -1.74 4.30
CA ALA A 64 6.56 -0.65 4.85
C ALA A 64 5.77 0.67 4.92
N ILE A 65 4.99 1.01 3.89
CA ILE A 65 4.10 2.19 3.92
C ILE A 65 2.99 1.99 4.94
N SER A 66 2.41 0.79 4.99
CA SER A 66 1.36 0.46 5.97
C SER A 66 1.88 0.55 7.40
N SER A 67 3.14 0.13 7.63
CA SER A 67 3.79 0.25 8.93
C SER A 67 4.03 1.71 9.30
N TYR A 68 4.54 2.53 8.36
CA TYR A 68 4.67 3.97 8.59
C TYR A 68 3.34 4.65 8.92
N MET A 69 2.26 4.26 8.24
CA MET A 69 0.91 4.80 8.47
C MET A 69 0.15 4.16 9.65
N LYS A 70 0.73 3.17 10.35
CA LYS A 70 0.09 2.40 11.43
C LYS A 70 -1.18 1.65 10.99
N GLN A 71 -1.19 1.20 9.74
CA GLN A 71 -2.33 0.56 9.05
C GLN A 71 -2.12 -0.95 8.80
N ILE A 72 -1.18 -1.60 9.48
CA ILE A 72 -1.00 -3.05 9.32
C ILE A 72 -2.28 -3.80 9.77
N PRO A 73 -2.79 -4.74 8.96
CA PRO A 73 -3.93 -5.57 9.32
C PRO A 73 -3.70 -6.35 10.62
N ILE A 74 -4.71 -6.37 11.51
CA ILE A 74 -4.64 -7.06 12.80
C ILE A 74 -4.29 -8.54 12.64
N ASN A 75 -4.79 -9.18 11.59
CA ASN A 75 -4.54 -10.60 11.30
C ASN A 75 -3.06 -10.93 11.02
N LEU A 76 -2.25 -9.92 10.69
CA LEU A 76 -0.81 -10.09 10.46
C LEU A 76 0.03 -9.76 11.70
N ILE A 77 -0.60 -9.17 12.73
CA ILE A 77 0.07 -8.72 13.95
C ILE A 77 0.06 -9.86 14.96
N ASN A 78 1.24 -10.27 15.40
CA ASN A 78 1.37 -11.10 16.59
C ASN A 78 1.24 -10.23 17.85
N GLU A 79 0.80 -10.81 18.97
CA GLU A 79 0.48 -10.10 20.24
C GLU A 79 1.55 -9.12 20.76
N ASN A 80 2.81 -9.27 20.31
CA ASN A 80 3.96 -8.45 20.73
C ASN A 80 4.46 -7.46 19.66
N ILE A 81 3.77 -7.30 18.53
CA ILE A 81 4.20 -6.40 17.44
C ILE A 81 3.24 -5.23 17.35
N SER A 82 3.79 -4.01 17.32
CA SER A 82 3.01 -2.79 17.16
C SER A 82 2.57 -2.62 15.69
N LYS A 83 1.44 -1.91 15.48
CA LYS A 83 0.86 -1.65 14.14
C LYS A 83 1.79 -0.90 13.18
N ASP A 84 2.88 -0.37 13.69
CA ASP A 84 3.86 0.44 12.99
C ASP A 84 5.11 -0.31 12.55
N LEU A 85 5.18 -1.64 12.78
CA LEU A 85 6.33 -2.47 12.45
C LEU A 85 5.92 -3.68 11.62
N PHE A 86 6.76 -4.03 10.64
CA PHE A 86 6.62 -5.28 9.88
C PHE A 86 7.85 -6.17 10.05
N THR A 87 7.67 -7.47 9.81
CA THR A 87 8.74 -8.48 9.96
C THR A 87 8.85 -9.34 8.70
N VAL A 88 9.98 -10.03 8.57
CA VAL A 88 10.18 -11.03 7.49
C VAL A 88 9.11 -12.12 7.53
N SER A 89 8.69 -12.53 8.74
CA SER A 89 7.62 -13.52 8.94
C SER A 89 6.28 -13.05 8.35
N MET A 90 5.93 -11.77 8.52
CA MET A 90 4.71 -11.20 7.90
C MET A 90 4.78 -11.26 6.37
N VAL A 91 5.93 -10.95 5.77
CA VAL A 91 6.12 -11.06 4.32
C VAL A 91 5.99 -12.51 3.85
N ARG A 92 6.52 -13.48 4.62
CA ARG A 92 6.38 -14.92 4.32
C ARG A 92 4.94 -15.42 4.42
N LEU A 93 4.11 -14.86 5.31
CA LEU A 93 2.69 -15.22 5.36
C LEU A 93 1.94 -14.81 4.10
N LEU A 94 2.42 -13.77 3.42
CA LEU A 94 1.80 -13.20 2.23
C LEU A 94 2.46 -13.67 0.92
N THR A 95 3.57 -14.42 0.98
CA THR A 95 4.34 -14.85 -0.22
C THR A 95 4.98 -16.22 -0.07
N HIS A 96 5.11 -16.94 -1.18
CA HIS A 96 5.81 -18.24 -1.22
C HIS A 96 7.32 -18.13 -1.44
N ILE A 97 7.91 -16.94 -1.28
CA ILE A 97 9.32 -16.72 -1.59
C ILE A 97 10.23 -17.10 -0.42
N SER A 98 11.50 -17.37 -0.74
CA SER A 98 12.49 -17.71 0.27
C SER A 98 12.79 -16.53 1.18
N GLU A 99 13.05 -16.82 2.46
CA GLU A 99 13.43 -15.82 3.45
C GLU A 99 14.66 -15.01 3.01
N ARG A 100 15.63 -15.68 2.40
CA ARG A 100 16.83 -15.06 1.83
C ARG A 100 16.49 -14.00 0.77
N LYS A 101 15.50 -14.23 -0.08
CA LYS A 101 15.05 -13.25 -1.08
C LYS A 101 14.40 -12.04 -0.39
N ILE A 102 13.55 -12.28 0.61
CA ILE A 102 12.91 -11.21 1.40
C ILE A 102 13.96 -10.35 2.08
N GLN A 103 14.87 -10.96 2.82
CA GLN A 103 15.94 -10.26 3.53
C GLN A 103 16.81 -9.45 2.56
N ARG A 104 17.11 -9.98 1.37
CA ARG A 104 17.85 -9.23 0.34
C ARG A 104 17.09 -7.98 -0.12
N ILE A 105 15.78 -8.11 -0.36
CA ILE A 105 14.95 -6.98 -0.80
C ILE A 105 14.87 -5.91 0.30
N ILE A 106 14.64 -6.33 1.54
CA ILE A 106 14.57 -5.43 2.69
C ILE A 106 15.92 -4.74 2.92
N LYS A 107 17.03 -5.48 2.88
CA LYS A 107 18.38 -4.93 3.04
C LYS A 107 18.65 -3.81 2.04
N MET A 108 18.35 -4.04 0.76
CA MET A 108 18.47 -3.01 -0.27
C MET A 108 17.56 -1.81 -0.01
N GLY A 109 16.36 -2.02 0.54
CA GLY A 109 15.49 -0.92 0.97
C GLY A 109 16.06 -0.12 2.15
N VAL A 110 16.75 -0.79 3.08
CA VAL A 110 17.48 -0.16 4.19
C VAL A 110 18.67 0.64 3.68
N ASP A 111 19.49 0.07 2.80
CA ASP A 111 20.65 0.73 2.19
C ASP A 111 20.25 2.00 1.42
N ARG A 112 19.01 2.06 0.92
CA ARG A 112 18.42 3.21 0.21
C ARG A 112 17.76 4.26 1.12
N GLY A 113 17.63 3.99 2.42
CA GLY A 113 16.90 4.82 3.37
C GLY A 113 15.37 4.78 3.19
N ASP A 114 14.85 3.84 2.41
CA ASP A 114 13.41 3.65 2.19
C ASP A 114 12.76 2.86 3.36
N ILE A 115 13.57 2.04 4.05
CA ILE A 115 13.18 1.22 5.20
C ILE A 115 14.17 1.47 6.34
N GLU A 116 13.70 1.45 7.57
CA GLU A 116 14.52 1.53 8.78
C GLU A 116 14.43 0.22 9.58
N LEU A 117 15.56 -0.22 10.13
CA LEU A 117 15.64 -1.35 11.04
C LEU A 117 15.50 -0.84 12.48
N ILE A 118 14.41 -1.22 13.14
CA ILE A 118 14.05 -0.72 14.47
C ILE A 118 14.57 -1.65 15.58
N LYS A 119 14.57 -2.95 15.32
CA LYS A 119 15.06 -3.97 16.28
C LYS A 119 15.76 -5.09 15.55
N ASP A 120 16.90 -5.54 16.07
CA ASP A 120 17.70 -6.60 15.45
C ASP A 120 17.23 -8.03 15.78
N LYS A 121 16.61 -8.26 16.94
CA LYS A 121 16.28 -9.62 17.43
C LYS A 121 14.90 -9.68 18.12
N PRO A 122 13.86 -10.23 17.46
CA PRO A 122 13.81 -10.56 16.03
C PRO A 122 13.85 -9.27 15.15
N PRO A 123 14.30 -9.35 13.89
CA PRO A 123 14.34 -8.21 12.99
C PRO A 123 12.97 -7.57 12.77
N GLN A 124 12.84 -6.29 13.08
CA GLN A 124 11.62 -5.48 12.90
C GLN A 124 11.95 -4.23 12.09
N TYR A 125 11.11 -3.94 11.11
CA TYR A 125 11.35 -2.89 10.13
C TYR A 125 10.18 -1.91 10.08
N GLN A 126 10.47 -0.66 9.71
CA GLN A 126 9.49 0.39 9.48
C GLN A 126 9.76 1.07 8.14
N GLY A 127 8.73 1.45 7.38
CA GLY A 127 8.92 2.32 6.22
C GLY A 127 9.32 3.72 6.65
N THR A 128 10.03 4.46 5.80
CA THR A 128 10.42 5.84 6.11
C THR A 128 9.49 6.86 5.44
N LYS A 129 9.57 8.12 5.88
CA LYS A 129 8.89 9.24 5.20
C LYS A 129 9.30 9.35 3.73
N GLN A 130 10.55 9.02 3.39
CA GLN A 130 11.04 9.02 2.02
C GLN A 130 10.23 8.06 1.14
N LEU A 131 10.01 6.83 1.61
CA LEU A 131 9.21 5.85 0.90
C LEU A 131 7.75 6.30 0.75
N LEU A 132 7.18 6.91 1.79
CA LEU A 132 5.83 7.50 1.70
C LEU A 132 5.78 8.64 0.67
N SER A 133 6.75 9.55 0.67
CA SER A 133 6.78 10.67 -0.29
C SER A 133 6.98 10.19 -1.73
N LEU A 134 7.77 9.13 -1.96
CA LEU A 134 7.86 8.48 -3.27
C LEU A 134 6.48 7.98 -3.74
N TYR A 135 5.72 7.38 -2.82
CA TYR A 135 4.36 6.91 -3.08
C TYR A 135 3.38 8.06 -3.36
N GLU A 136 3.38 9.11 -2.55
CA GLU A 136 2.50 10.28 -2.71
C GLU A 136 2.75 11.03 -4.02
N ILE A 137 4.01 11.21 -4.40
CA ILE A 137 4.39 11.84 -5.67
C ILE A 137 3.88 11.01 -6.84
N PHE A 138 4.04 9.68 -6.76
CA PHE A 138 3.52 8.78 -7.77
C PHE A 138 1.98 8.84 -7.82
N GLU A 139 1.29 8.82 -6.68
CA GLU A 139 -0.18 8.91 -6.57
C GLU A 139 -0.73 10.17 -7.21
N LYS A 140 -0.11 11.31 -6.92
CA LYS A 140 -0.46 12.58 -7.56
C LYS A 140 -0.25 12.52 -9.08
N SER A 141 0.90 12.05 -9.54
CA SER A 141 1.21 11.93 -10.97
C SER A 141 0.21 11.03 -11.71
N TRP A 142 -0.20 9.93 -11.10
CA TRP A 142 -1.20 9.03 -11.69
C TRP A 142 -2.57 9.68 -11.78
N ILE A 143 -3.04 10.33 -10.70
CA ILE A 143 -4.31 11.06 -10.69
C ILE A 143 -4.34 12.11 -11.78
N ASP A 144 -3.25 12.86 -11.95
CA ASP A 144 -3.15 13.91 -12.97
C ASP A 144 -3.17 13.32 -14.39
N SER A 145 -2.45 12.22 -14.63
CA SER A 145 -2.51 11.48 -15.91
C SER A 145 -3.93 11.01 -16.25
N GLN A 146 -4.66 10.45 -15.28
CA GLN A 146 -6.04 10.01 -15.48
C GLN A 146 -7.01 11.18 -15.74
N LYS A 147 -6.81 12.33 -15.08
CA LYS A 147 -7.58 13.55 -15.38
C LYS A 147 -7.37 14.02 -16.81
N ASP A 148 -6.13 13.98 -17.30
CA ASP A 148 -5.80 14.41 -18.64
C ASP A 148 -6.34 13.45 -19.71
N GLU A 149 -6.32 12.14 -19.44
CA GLU A 149 -6.95 11.12 -20.28
C GLU A 149 -8.48 11.36 -20.40
N ILE A 150 -9.17 11.59 -19.28
CA ILE A 150 -10.62 11.90 -19.27
C ILE A 150 -10.91 13.20 -20.04
N LYS A 151 -10.11 14.25 -19.84
CA LYS A 151 -10.24 15.51 -20.61
C LYS A 151 -10.06 15.29 -22.11
N SER A 152 -9.14 14.41 -22.51
CA SER A 152 -8.89 14.10 -23.92
C SER A 152 -10.06 13.34 -24.56
N LEU A 153 -10.73 12.47 -23.81
CA LEU A 153 -11.93 11.74 -24.24
C LEU A 153 -13.13 12.68 -24.37
N ASN A 154 -13.30 13.61 -23.42
CA ASN A 154 -14.38 14.60 -23.44
C ASN A 154 -14.19 15.70 -24.50
N LYS A 155 -12.98 15.88 -25.03
CA LYS A 155 -12.71 16.77 -26.17
C LYS A 155 -13.03 16.15 -27.54
N LYS A 156 -13.34 14.85 -27.59
CA LYS A 156 -13.70 14.13 -28.82
C LYS A 156 -15.22 14.08 -29.10
N TYR A 157 -16.03 14.81 -28.32
CA TYR A 157 -17.46 14.99 -28.54
C TYR A 157 -17.81 16.48 -28.57
#